data_AF-A0A3N5QGV8-F1
#
_entry.id   AF-A0A3N5QGV8-F1
#
_cell.length_a   1.000
_cell.length_b   1.000
_cell.length_c   1.000
_cell.angle_alpha   90.00
_cell.angle_beta   90.00
_cell.angle_gamma   90.00
#
_symmetry.space_group_name_H-M   'P 1'
#
loop_
_entity.id
_entity.type
_entity.pdbx_description
1 polymer ?
#
loop_
_entity_poly.entity_id
_entity_poly.type
_entity_poly.pdbx_seq_one_letter_code
_entity_poly.pdbx_strand_id
1 'polypeptide(L)'
;MAMGKLFLNEETFRDGQQSLWANRMTTEAMIPAAPMIDNAGFDSVNIMSGSAFESCVLYLRENPWDRLRLLCQLMPKTDIQILIRGRSAFGWKRFPNDAIELLITCLMRTGIQGLAVFDGLNDVQNLKWHIEVAKKIGLQIHPALVYTLSPVHTDEYYSEKARQLKALGTTSVNLADASGLLTPERVKTLIPAILDAIGDQMFSFVSHCPAGMGVENYCEALKLGVRNISTTSLPLSYGMSLPSTTEMVHHAREMGIEVGVDDDLRKRIDDYFYWVAYKEKKPIGQPVGFYKELWEKYSAHQIPGGMMSHLASQLKGLGLEHRLPDVLVEAGRVRQELGYPVMVTPFSQMVGV
;
A
#
# COMPACT_ATOMS: atom_id res chain seq x y z
N MET A 1 19.54 -24.45 7.11
CA MET A 1 19.90 -23.67 5.91
C MET A 1 19.37 -22.26 6.12
N ALA A 2 20.18 -21.22 5.93
CA ALA A 2 19.73 -19.83 6.13
C ALA A 2 18.58 -19.51 5.15
N MET A 3 17.47 -18.97 5.64
CA MET A 3 16.21 -18.85 4.89
C MET A 3 16.18 -17.68 3.88
N GLY A 4 17.34 -17.18 3.41
CA GLY A 4 17.46 -16.02 2.53
C GLY A 4 17.33 -14.67 3.25
N LYS A 5 17.71 -13.57 2.59
CA LYS A 5 17.57 -12.20 3.11
C LYS A 5 16.13 -11.70 2.98
N LEU A 6 15.65 -10.98 3.99
CA LEU A 6 14.43 -10.18 3.95
C LEU A 6 14.70 -8.82 3.30
N PHE A 7 13.89 -8.48 2.30
CA PHE A 7 13.79 -7.17 1.68
C PHE A 7 12.66 -6.37 2.34
N LEU A 8 12.97 -5.14 2.74
CA LEU A 8 12.03 -4.25 3.44
C LEU A 8 11.78 -2.97 2.64
N ASN A 9 10.50 -2.70 2.35
CA ASN A 9 10.05 -1.46 1.73
C ASN A 9 9.47 -0.55 2.81
N GLU A 10 10.12 0.59 3.07
CA GLU A 10 9.71 1.54 4.08
C GLU A 10 8.56 2.43 3.58
N GLU A 11 7.44 2.43 4.27
CA GLU A 11 6.19 3.10 3.87
C GLU A 11 5.84 4.30 4.74
N THR A 12 6.67 4.67 5.72
CA THR A 12 6.39 5.78 6.65
C THR A 12 6.09 7.10 5.94
N PHE A 13 6.84 7.42 4.89
CA PHE A 13 6.64 8.65 4.11
C PHE A 13 5.45 8.62 3.16
N ARG A 14 4.84 7.45 2.90
CA ARG A 14 3.68 7.30 2.01
C ARG A 14 2.51 6.66 2.73
N ASP A 15 2.47 5.34 2.85
CA ASP A 15 1.25 4.64 3.31
C ASP A 15 0.98 4.84 4.80
N GLY A 16 2.03 4.89 5.62
CA GLY A 16 1.87 5.08 7.07
C GLY A 16 1.14 6.38 7.39
N GLN A 17 1.65 7.51 6.87
CA GLN A 17 1.01 8.80 7.05
C GLN A 17 -0.32 8.95 6.29
N GLN A 18 -0.49 8.23 5.17
CA GLN A 18 -1.76 8.23 4.44
C GLN A 18 -2.85 7.61 5.31
N SER A 19 -2.54 6.47 5.92
CA SER A 19 -3.46 5.66 6.71
C SER A 19 -3.79 6.27 8.07
N LEU A 20 -2.84 6.94 8.73
CA LEU A 20 -3.06 7.47 10.08
C LEU A 20 -3.21 8.98 10.12
N TRP A 21 -2.53 9.71 9.23
CA TRP A 21 -2.45 11.17 9.26
C TRP A 21 -3.09 11.84 8.04
N ALA A 22 -3.85 11.07 7.24
CA ALA A 22 -4.55 11.55 6.04
C ALA A 22 -3.63 12.29 5.05
N ASN A 23 -2.39 11.82 4.87
CA ASN A 23 -1.36 12.46 4.04
C ASN A 23 -0.93 13.86 4.51
N ARG A 24 -1.08 14.20 5.79
CA ARG A 24 -0.79 15.53 6.33
C ARG A 24 0.61 15.68 6.95
N MET A 25 1.56 14.80 6.63
CA MET A 25 2.96 15.00 6.98
C MET A 25 3.58 16.05 6.05
N THR A 26 4.16 17.10 6.63
CA THR A 26 4.84 18.18 5.90
C THR A 26 6.19 17.71 5.35
N THR A 27 6.70 18.38 4.31
CA THR A 27 8.07 18.11 3.83
C THR A 27 9.09 18.40 4.94
N GLU A 28 8.85 19.44 5.75
CA GLU A 28 9.70 19.79 6.91
C GLU A 28 9.86 18.62 7.89
N ALA A 29 8.77 17.91 8.20
CA ALA A 29 8.80 16.74 9.07
C ALA A 29 9.47 15.51 8.43
N MET A 30 9.59 15.46 7.10
CA MET A 30 10.27 14.34 6.43
C MET A 30 11.79 14.51 6.41
N ILE A 31 12.28 15.74 6.22
CA ILE A 31 13.70 16.03 5.96
C ILE A 31 14.64 15.43 7.02
N PRO A 32 14.40 15.56 8.34
CA PRO A 32 15.33 15.02 9.34
C PRO A 32 15.38 13.49 9.36
N ALA A 33 14.29 12.81 8.99
CA ALA A 33 14.23 11.35 8.93
C ALA A 33 14.85 10.78 7.66
N ALA A 34 14.84 11.52 6.55
CA ALA A 34 15.28 11.02 5.25
C ALA A 34 16.71 10.44 5.28
N PRO A 35 17.74 11.14 5.79
CA PRO A 35 19.08 10.53 5.90
C PRO A 35 19.14 9.34 6.86
N MET A 36 18.30 9.29 7.90
CA MET A 36 18.27 8.13 8.80
C MET A 36 17.72 6.90 8.08
N ILE A 37 16.63 7.06 7.33
CA ILE A 37 16.03 6.00 6.50
C ILE A 37 17.03 5.54 5.44
N ASP A 38 17.70 6.47 4.76
CA ASP A 38 18.67 6.16 3.69
C ASP A 38 19.88 5.33 4.17
N ASN A 39 20.24 5.48 5.45
CA ASN A 39 21.36 4.76 6.06
C ASN A 39 20.92 3.53 6.86
N ALA A 40 19.62 3.32 7.07
CA ALA A 40 19.10 2.24 7.90
C ALA A 40 19.17 0.87 7.22
N GLY A 41 19.43 0.79 5.90
CA GLY A 41 19.55 -0.47 5.17
C GLY A 41 18.22 -1.02 4.66
N PHE A 42 17.20 -0.18 4.48
CA PHE A 42 15.99 -0.53 3.73
C PHE A 42 16.33 -0.77 2.26
N ASP A 43 15.63 -1.69 1.61
CA ASP A 43 15.85 -2.01 0.20
C ASP A 43 15.10 -1.03 -0.72
N SER A 44 13.97 -0.49 -0.24
CA SER A 44 13.31 0.63 -0.89
C SER A 44 12.54 1.52 0.08
N VAL A 45 12.15 2.72 -0.36
CA VAL A 45 11.27 3.61 0.38
C VAL A 45 10.21 4.20 -0.55
N ASN A 46 8.94 4.08 -0.16
CA ASN A 46 7.83 4.72 -0.86
C ASN A 46 7.57 6.10 -0.26
N ILE A 47 7.63 7.13 -1.11
CA ILE A 47 7.58 8.54 -0.64
C ILE A 47 6.39 9.34 -1.15
N MET A 48 5.64 8.80 -2.11
CA MET A 48 4.56 9.53 -2.77
C MET A 48 3.47 8.62 -3.31
N SER A 49 2.25 9.16 -3.32
CA SER A 49 1.06 8.57 -3.94
C SER A 49 0.21 9.66 -4.59
N GLY A 50 -0.84 9.30 -5.32
CA GLY A 50 -1.80 10.28 -5.84
C GLY A 50 -2.44 11.16 -4.77
N SER A 51 -2.86 10.57 -3.66
CA SER A 51 -3.46 11.34 -2.55
C SER A 51 -2.42 12.16 -1.79
N ALA A 52 -1.17 11.72 -1.70
CA ALA A 52 -0.09 12.54 -1.13
C ALA A 52 0.23 13.73 -2.04
N PHE A 53 0.24 13.54 -3.37
CA PHE A 53 0.45 14.60 -4.35
C PHE A 53 -0.66 15.66 -4.28
N GLU A 54 -1.92 15.23 -4.21
CA GLU A 54 -3.08 16.09 -3.96
C GLU A 54 -2.97 16.80 -2.60
N SER A 55 -2.50 16.09 -1.57
CA SER A 55 -2.35 16.64 -0.22
C SER A 55 -1.34 17.79 -0.15
N CYS A 56 -0.20 17.63 -0.81
CA CYS A 56 0.82 18.67 -0.94
C CYS A 56 0.20 19.99 -1.41
N VAL A 57 -0.59 19.93 -2.49
CA VAL A 57 -1.18 21.12 -3.11
C VAL A 57 -2.35 21.68 -2.29
N LEU A 58 -3.32 20.84 -1.92
CA LEU A 58 -4.59 21.30 -1.36
C LEU A 58 -4.50 21.68 0.12
N TYR A 59 -3.67 20.99 0.90
CA TYR A 59 -3.70 21.12 2.36
C TYR A 59 -2.38 21.61 2.94
N LEU A 60 -1.25 21.20 2.37
CA LEU A 60 0.07 21.56 2.87
C LEU A 60 0.62 22.84 2.22
N ARG A 61 0.05 23.24 1.07
CA ARG A 61 0.53 24.36 0.25
C ARG A 61 2.00 24.22 -0.15
N GLU A 62 2.40 22.97 -0.41
CA GLU A 62 3.74 22.59 -0.83
C GLU A 62 3.74 22.16 -2.29
N ASN A 63 4.85 22.37 -2.99
CA ASN A 63 5.03 21.83 -4.33
C ASN A 63 5.45 20.34 -4.23
N PRO A 64 4.61 19.39 -4.69
CA PRO A 64 4.92 17.97 -4.61
C PRO A 64 6.19 17.59 -5.40
N TRP A 65 6.50 18.30 -6.49
CA TRP A 65 7.72 18.03 -7.26
C TRP A 65 8.99 18.44 -6.52
N ASP A 66 8.93 19.51 -5.73
CA ASP A 66 10.09 19.95 -4.93
C ASP A 66 10.31 18.99 -3.76
N ARG A 67 9.24 18.48 -3.15
CA ARG A 67 9.32 17.39 -2.16
C ARG A 67 10.00 16.16 -2.76
N LEU A 68 9.57 15.70 -3.94
CA LEU A 68 10.18 14.53 -4.61
C LEU A 68 11.69 14.73 -4.84
N ARG A 69 12.08 15.85 -5.45
CA ARG A 69 13.50 16.15 -5.74
C ARG A 69 14.33 16.22 -4.46
N LEU A 70 13.81 16.89 -3.42
CA LEU A 70 14.50 17.05 -2.16
C LEU A 70 14.71 15.70 -1.46
N LEU A 71 13.67 14.85 -1.39
CA LEU A 71 13.78 13.53 -0.80
C LEU A 71 14.73 12.62 -1.60
N CYS A 72 14.71 12.69 -2.93
CA CYS A 72 15.68 11.98 -3.78
C CYS A 72 17.11 12.45 -3.55
N GLN A 73 17.32 13.75 -3.32
CA GLN A 73 18.63 14.28 -2.99
C GLN A 73 19.11 13.85 -1.60
N LEU A 74 18.21 13.75 -0.62
CA LEU A 74 18.54 13.39 0.75
C LEU A 74 18.71 11.88 0.98
N MET A 75 18.22 11.04 0.05
CA MET A 75 18.28 9.58 0.15
C MET A 75 18.89 8.95 -1.11
N PRO A 76 20.19 9.16 -1.38
CA PRO A 76 20.84 8.67 -2.59
C PRO A 76 21.19 7.17 -2.59
N LYS A 77 21.06 6.46 -1.46
CA LYS A 77 21.48 5.05 -1.34
C LYS A 77 20.32 4.05 -1.46
N THR A 78 19.13 4.46 -1.05
CA THR A 78 17.93 3.59 -1.02
C THR A 78 17.10 3.79 -2.28
N ASP A 79 16.56 2.71 -2.86
CA ASP A 79 15.67 2.82 -4.01
C ASP A 79 14.36 3.53 -3.62
N ILE A 80 14.11 4.68 -4.22
CA ILE A 80 12.90 5.47 -4.01
C ILE A 80 11.83 5.04 -4.98
N GLN A 81 10.67 4.73 -4.42
CA GLN A 81 9.47 4.33 -5.15
C GLN A 81 8.32 5.30 -4.91
N ILE A 82 7.37 5.30 -5.85
CA ILE A 82 6.11 6.03 -5.73
C ILE A 82 4.96 5.17 -6.23
N LEU A 83 3.74 5.45 -5.75
CA LEU A 83 2.52 4.76 -6.14
C LEU A 83 1.67 5.63 -7.07
N ILE A 84 1.30 5.12 -8.24
CA ILE A 84 0.28 5.74 -9.10
C ILE A 84 -0.89 4.80 -9.38
N ARG A 85 -2.07 5.38 -9.63
CA ARG A 85 -3.28 4.61 -9.94
C ARG A 85 -3.47 4.51 -11.44
N GLY A 86 -2.76 3.58 -12.07
CA GLY A 86 -2.88 3.21 -13.48
C GLY A 86 -3.16 4.42 -14.38
N ARG A 87 -4.20 4.30 -15.22
CA ARG A 87 -4.59 5.35 -16.18
C ARG A 87 -5.03 6.66 -15.53
N SER A 88 -5.37 6.67 -14.25
CA SER A 88 -5.74 7.89 -13.53
C SER A 88 -4.53 8.62 -12.93
N ALA A 89 -3.34 8.01 -12.95
CA ALA A 89 -2.12 8.56 -12.39
C ALA A 89 -2.32 9.08 -10.95
N PHE A 90 -2.14 10.38 -10.72
CA PHE A 90 -2.41 11.06 -9.46
C PHE A 90 -3.81 11.70 -9.37
N GLY A 91 -4.59 11.67 -10.45
CA GLY A 91 -5.87 12.36 -10.56
C GLY A 91 -7.09 11.44 -10.54
N TRP A 92 -8.24 12.02 -10.87
CA TRP A 92 -9.56 11.36 -10.87
C TRP A 92 -10.08 10.96 -12.25
N LYS A 93 -9.42 11.41 -13.32
CA LYS A 93 -9.78 11.13 -14.71
C LYS A 93 -8.73 10.23 -15.35
N ARG A 94 -9.13 9.47 -16.38
CA ARG A 94 -8.22 8.67 -17.19
C ARG A 94 -7.41 9.57 -18.12
N PHE A 95 -6.13 9.28 -18.24
CA PHE A 95 -5.20 9.98 -19.12
C PHE A 95 -4.80 9.13 -20.34
N PRO A 96 -4.57 9.77 -21.49
CA PRO A 96 -4.05 9.09 -22.68
C PRO A 96 -2.59 8.66 -22.51
N ASN A 97 -2.09 7.83 -23.45
CA ASN A 97 -0.76 7.22 -23.38
C ASN A 97 0.38 8.24 -23.32
N ASP A 98 0.32 9.29 -24.11
CA ASP A 98 1.29 10.37 -24.18
C ASP A 98 1.40 11.15 -22.86
N ALA A 99 0.27 11.43 -22.20
CA ALA A 99 0.26 12.06 -20.87
C ALA A 99 0.88 11.15 -19.79
N ILE A 100 0.60 9.84 -19.85
CA ILE A 100 1.22 8.86 -18.95
C ILE A 100 2.73 8.74 -19.20
N GLU A 101 3.18 8.67 -20.46
CA GLU A 101 4.61 8.60 -20.80
C GLU A 101 5.34 9.86 -20.34
N LEU A 102 4.74 11.04 -20.54
CA LEU A 102 5.28 12.30 -20.03
C LEU A 102 5.41 12.27 -18.50
N LEU A 103 4.37 11.83 -17.78
CA LEU A 103 4.41 11.74 -16.33
C LEU A 103 5.54 10.83 -15.85
N ILE A 104 5.62 9.60 -16.37
CA ILE A 104 6.64 8.62 -15.99
C ILE A 104 8.05 9.18 -16.27
N THR A 105 8.24 9.84 -17.42
CA THR A 105 9.51 10.48 -17.78
C THR A 105 9.87 11.60 -16.82
N CYS A 106 8.90 12.44 -16.43
CA CYS A 106 9.10 13.51 -15.45
C CYS A 106 9.44 12.97 -14.06
N LEU A 107 8.77 11.89 -13.64
CA LEU A 107 9.04 11.21 -12.37
C LEU A 107 10.45 10.64 -12.34
N MET A 108 10.87 9.90 -13.37
CA MET A 108 12.25 9.38 -13.46
C MET A 108 13.30 10.51 -13.33
N ARG A 109 13.03 11.68 -13.92
CA ARG A 109 13.93 12.86 -13.83
C ARG A 109 14.04 13.46 -12.42
N THR A 110 13.14 13.14 -11.48
CA THR A 110 13.31 13.57 -10.08
C THR A 110 14.34 12.73 -9.33
N GLY A 111 14.71 11.56 -9.88
CA GLY A 111 15.65 10.63 -9.26
C GLY A 111 14.98 9.46 -8.54
N ILE A 112 13.71 9.13 -8.84
CA ILE A 112 13.12 7.87 -8.36
C ILE A 112 13.68 6.67 -9.13
N GLN A 113 13.67 5.50 -8.50
CA GLN A 113 14.16 4.23 -9.06
C GLN A 113 13.03 3.30 -9.48
N GLY A 114 11.85 3.42 -8.84
CA GLY A 114 10.73 2.52 -9.10
C GLY A 114 9.35 3.16 -9.10
N LEU A 115 8.45 2.53 -9.83
CA LEU A 115 7.05 2.91 -9.94
C LEU A 115 6.15 1.74 -9.54
N ALA A 116 5.51 1.86 -8.39
CA ALA A 116 4.39 1.02 -8.03
C ALA A 116 3.13 1.49 -8.76
N VAL A 117 2.40 0.55 -9.36
CA VAL A 117 1.19 0.86 -10.12
C VAL A 117 0.09 -0.14 -9.82
N PHE A 118 -1.14 0.34 -9.66
CA PHE A 118 -2.29 -0.54 -9.51
C PHE A 118 -3.48 -0.06 -10.34
N ASP A 119 -4.40 -0.98 -10.60
CA ASP A 119 -5.70 -0.69 -11.20
C ASP A 119 -6.78 -1.23 -10.25
N GLY A 120 -7.82 -0.43 -9.98
CA GLY A 120 -8.87 -0.80 -9.04
C GLY A 120 -9.77 -1.97 -9.50
N LEU A 121 -9.60 -2.48 -10.72
CA LEU A 121 -10.26 -3.69 -11.21
C LEU A 121 -9.26 -4.82 -11.48
N ASN A 122 -7.98 -4.63 -11.10
CA ASN A 122 -6.85 -5.45 -11.54
C ASN A 122 -6.87 -5.69 -13.07
N ASP A 123 -7.25 -4.67 -13.84
CA ASP A 123 -7.18 -4.73 -15.30
C ASP A 123 -5.74 -4.46 -15.77
N VAL A 124 -5.05 -5.54 -16.14
CA VAL A 124 -3.66 -5.50 -16.62
C VAL A 124 -3.53 -4.67 -17.90
N GLN A 125 -4.58 -4.55 -18.73
CA GLN A 125 -4.53 -3.72 -19.94
C GLN A 125 -4.37 -2.24 -19.61
N ASN A 126 -4.93 -1.77 -18.49
CA ASN A 126 -4.72 -0.41 -18.00
C ASN A 126 -3.28 -0.15 -17.55
N LEU A 127 -2.53 -1.21 -17.25
CA LEU A 127 -1.15 -1.14 -16.77
C LEU A 127 -0.11 -1.34 -17.88
N LYS A 128 -0.47 -2.04 -18.97
CA LYS A 128 0.42 -2.42 -20.06
C LYS A 128 1.31 -1.27 -20.57
N TRP A 129 0.71 -0.12 -20.87
CA TRP A 129 1.47 1.04 -21.35
C TRP A 129 2.48 1.57 -20.33
N HIS A 130 2.14 1.56 -19.04
CA HIS A 130 3.05 1.98 -17.97
C HIS A 130 4.27 1.05 -17.92
N ILE A 131 4.03 -0.26 -18.05
CA ILE A 131 5.07 -1.30 -18.06
C ILE A 131 5.99 -1.14 -19.26
N GLU A 132 5.44 -0.92 -20.45
CA GLU A 132 6.22 -0.69 -21.68
C GLU A 132 7.10 0.57 -21.58
N VAL A 133 6.54 1.69 -21.10
CA VAL A 133 7.30 2.94 -20.92
C VAL A 133 8.39 2.78 -19.86
N ALA A 134 8.08 2.22 -18.69
CA ALA A 134 9.05 2.03 -17.62
C ALA A 134 10.24 1.18 -18.08
N LYS A 135 9.99 0.08 -18.79
CA LYS A 135 11.04 -0.76 -19.40
C LYS A 135 11.89 0.00 -20.41
N LYS A 136 11.25 0.78 -21.30
CA LYS A 136 11.93 1.57 -22.33
C LYS A 136 12.93 2.57 -21.72
N ILE A 137 12.62 3.13 -20.56
CA ILE A 137 13.46 4.13 -19.90
C ILE A 137 14.32 3.56 -18.76
N GLY A 138 14.23 2.26 -18.47
CA GLY A 138 15.00 1.60 -17.40
C GLY A 138 14.51 1.91 -15.98
N LEU A 139 13.23 2.28 -15.81
CA LEU A 139 12.61 2.47 -14.50
C LEU A 139 12.06 1.13 -13.99
N GLN A 140 12.28 0.80 -12.72
CA GLN A 140 11.67 -0.39 -12.11
C GLN A 140 10.14 -0.23 -12.07
N ILE A 141 9.41 -1.31 -12.34
CA ILE A 141 7.94 -1.29 -12.30
C ILE A 141 7.37 -2.44 -11.48
N HIS A 142 6.57 -2.06 -10.48
CA HIS A 142 6.07 -2.94 -9.43
C HIS A 142 4.52 -2.93 -9.42
N PRO A 143 3.87 -3.59 -10.37
CA PRO A 143 2.42 -3.66 -10.41
C PRO A 143 1.86 -4.42 -9.20
N ALA A 144 0.77 -3.89 -8.64
CA ALA A 144 0.07 -4.49 -7.52
C ALA A 144 -1.28 -5.07 -7.94
N LEU A 145 -1.49 -6.34 -7.60
CA LEU A 145 -2.79 -7.00 -7.55
C LEU A 145 -3.45 -6.63 -6.22
N VAL A 146 -4.54 -5.88 -6.30
CA VAL A 146 -5.27 -5.48 -5.10
C VAL A 146 -6.20 -6.61 -4.67
N TYR A 147 -6.03 -7.06 -3.42
CA TYR A 147 -6.84 -8.12 -2.85
C TYR A 147 -8.26 -7.64 -2.55
N THR A 148 -9.23 -8.51 -2.79
CA THR A 148 -10.62 -8.33 -2.40
C THR A 148 -11.27 -9.69 -2.19
N LEU A 149 -12.23 -9.76 -1.28
CA LEU A 149 -12.97 -10.99 -1.04
C LEU A 149 -14.26 -11.00 -1.87
N SER A 150 -14.47 -12.00 -2.72
CA SER A 150 -15.74 -12.21 -3.44
C SER A 150 -15.78 -13.60 -4.08
N PRO A 151 -16.94 -14.07 -4.58
CA PRO A 151 -17.05 -15.34 -5.29
C PRO A 151 -16.22 -15.46 -6.58
N VAL A 152 -15.78 -14.34 -7.17
CA VAL A 152 -15.07 -14.33 -8.47
C VAL A 152 -13.56 -14.10 -8.35
N HIS A 153 -13.09 -13.72 -7.16
CA HIS A 153 -11.67 -13.44 -6.90
C HIS A 153 -11.03 -14.66 -6.22
N THR A 154 -10.71 -15.69 -7.01
CA THR A 154 -10.15 -16.98 -6.57
C THR A 154 -8.63 -17.04 -6.69
N ASP A 155 -8.00 -18.16 -6.30
CA ASP A 155 -6.56 -18.37 -6.51
C ASP A 155 -6.20 -18.39 -8.00
N GLU A 156 -7.05 -19.01 -8.82
CA GLU A 156 -6.92 -19.02 -10.28
C GLU A 156 -6.98 -17.59 -10.84
N TYR A 157 -7.89 -16.75 -10.34
CA TYR A 157 -7.96 -15.34 -10.75
C TYR A 157 -6.65 -14.61 -10.49
N TYR A 158 -6.12 -14.68 -9.26
CA TYR A 158 -4.90 -13.95 -8.91
C TYR A 158 -3.66 -14.53 -9.60
N SER A 159 -3.56 -15.85 -9.72
CA SER A 159 -2.46 -16.53 -10.41
C SER A 159 -2.42 -16.17 -11.90
N GLU A 160 -3.58 -16.09 -12.57
CA GLU A 160 -3.67 -15.69 -13.98
C GLU A 160 -3.27 -14.22 -14.17
N LYS A 161 -3.76 -13.32 -13.30
CA LYS A 161 -3.34 -11.91 -13.33
C LYS A 161 -1.85 -11.75 -13.09
N ALA A 162 -1.27 -12.52 -12.16
CA ALA A 162 0.16 -12.52 -11.89
C ALA A 162 0.96 -13.01 -13.12
N ARG A 163 0.48 -14.04 -13.81
CA ARG A 163 1.07 -14.56 -15.05
C ARG A 163 1.05 -13.51 -16.17
N GLN A 164 -0.04 -12.77 -16.30
CA GLN A 164 -0.15 -11.66 -17.26
C GLN A 164 0.86 -10.53 -16.95
N LEU A 165 1.01 -10.14 -15.69
CA LEU A 165 2.01 -9.14 -15.29
C LEU A 165 3.44 -9.60 -15.57
N LYS A 166 3.77 -10.86 -15.20
CA LYS A 166 5.06 -11.47 -15.52
C LYS A 166 5.35 -11.47 -17.02
N ALA A 167 4.37 -11.83 -17.85
CA ALA A 167 4.52 -11.88 -19.30
C ALA A 167 4.84 -10.49 -19.92
N LEU A 168 4.46 -9.40 -19.26
CA LEU A 168 4.81 -8.04 -19.67
C LEU A 168 6.24 -7.64 -19.25
N GLY A 169 6.92 -8.44 -18.43
CA GLY A 169 8.29 -8.24 -17.99
C GLY A 169 8.43 -7.17 -16.92
N THR A 170 7.66 -7.30 -15.83
CA THR A 170 7.68 -6.39 -14.68
C THR A 170 8.86 -6.69 -13.75
N THR A 171 9.25 -5.73 -12.92
CA THR A 171 10.35 -5.91 -11.95
C THR A 171 9.95 -6.80 -10.78
N SER A 172 8.70 -6.67 -10.32
CA SER A 172 8.08 -7.57 -9.35
C SER A 172 6.60 -7.78 -9.67
N VAL A 173 5.97 -8.69 -8.93
CA VAL A 173 4.51 -8.75 -8.79
C VAL A 173 4.19 -8.55 -7.33
N ASN A 174 3.26 -7.65 -7.02
CA ASN A 174 2.90 -7.34 -5.64
C ASN A 174 1.46 -7.79 -5.36
N LEU A 175 1.21 -8.40 -4.20
CA LEU A 175 -0.13 -8.60 -3.68
C LEU A 175 -0.39 -7.57 -2.58
N ALA A 176 -1.43 -6.75 -2.72
CA ALA A 176 -1.75 -5.67 -1.80
C ALA A 176 -3.16 -5.81 -1.22
N ASP A 177 -3.24 -6.09 0.08
CA ASP A 177 -4.46 -6.04 0.87
C ASP A 177 -4.57 -4.68 1.58
N ALA A 178 -4.98 -3.68 0.80
CA ALA A 178 -5.20 -2.31 1.29
C ALA A 178 -6.37 -2.22 2.30
N SER A 179 -7.30 -3.17 2.24
CA SER A 179 -8.52 -3.18 3.05
C SER A 179 -8.38 -4.01 4.32
N GLY A 180 -7.32 -4.80 4.48
CA GLY A 180 -7.12 -5.69 5.63
C GLY A 180 -8.12 -6.85 5.69
N LEU A 181 -8.42 -7.42 4.53
CA LEU A 181 -9.39 -8.51 4.36
C LEU A 181 -8.77 -9.91 4.39
N LEU A 182 -7.46 -10.04 4.14
CA LEU A 182 -6.79 -11.33 4.14
C LEU A 182 -6.85 -11.95 5.53
N THR A 183 -7.15 -13.25 5.56
CA THR A 183 -6.97 -14.10 6.74
C THR A 183 -5.70 -14.94 6.57
N PRO A 184 -5.11 -15.43 7.67
CA PRO A 184 -3.96 -16.34 7.61
C PRO A 184 -4.24 -17.58 6.75
N GLU A 185 -5.44 -18.15 6.84
CA GLU A 185 -5.86 -19.30 6.01
C GLU A 185 -5.96 -18.95 4.53
N ARG A 186 -6.39 -17.73 4.19
CA ARG A 186 -6.38 -17.30 2.80
C ARG A 186 -4.95 -17.08 2.29
N VAL A 187 -4.06 -16.53 3.12
CA VAL A 187 -2.63 -16.37 2.80
C VAL A 187 -1.98 -17.72 2.43
N LYS A 188 -2.27 -18.78 3.20
CA LYS A 188 -1.76 -20.15 2.95
C LYS A 188 -2.16 -20.76 1.61
N THR A 189 -3.23 -20.29 1.00
CA THR A 189 -3.72 -20.80 -0.30
C THR A 189 -3.32 -19.87 -1.45
N LEU A 190 -3.49 -18.56 -1.25
CA LEU A 190 -3.30 -17.56 -2.29
C LEU A 190 -1.83 -17.29 -2.64
N ILE A 191 -0.96 -17.18 -1.63
CA ILE A 191 0.45 -16.87 -1.89
C ILE A 191 1.11 -17.98 -2.70
N PRO A 192 0.98 -19.28 -2.37
CA PRO A 192 1.55 -20.35 -3.18
C PRO A 192 1.06 -20.34 -4.63
N ALA A 193 -0.25 -20.13 -4.85
CA ALA A 193 -0.81 -20.04 -6.19
C ALA A 193 -0.21 -18.90 -7.03
N ILE A 194 0.08 -17.75 -6.41
CA ILE A 194 0.75 -16.63 -7.09
C ILE A 194 2.22 -16.96 -7.34
N LEU A 195 2.93 -17.48 -6.35
CA LEU A 195 4.35 -17.85 -6.47
C LEU A 195 4.55 -18.89 -7.59
N ASP A 196 3.70 -19.90 -7.68
CA ASP A 196 3.72 -20.90 -8.76
C ASP A 196 3.52 -20.28 -10.14
N ALA A 197 2.67 -19.25 -10.25
CA ALA A 197 2.42 -18.57 -11.52
C ALA A 197 3.60 -17.70 -11.97
N ILE A 198 4.33 -17.10 -11.04
CA ILE A 198 5.41 -16.16 -11.33
C ILE A 198 6.81 -16.79 -11.25
N GLY A 199 6.97 -17.98 -10.69
CA GLY A 199 8.27 -18.65 -10.50
C GLY A 199 9.24 -17.78 -9.71
N ASP A 200 10.47 -17.64 -10.20
CA ASP A 200 11.55 -16.91 -9.50
C ASP A 200 11.43 -15.37 -9.57
N GLN A 201 10.35 -14.82 -10.14
CA GLN A 201 10.12 -13.38 -10.16
C GLN A 201 9.94 -12.86 -8.73
N MET A 202 10.53 -11.71 -8.41
CA MET A 202 10.34 -11.05 -7.12
C MET A 202 8.85 -10.85 -6.80
N PHE A 203 8.44 -11.31 -5.61
CA PHE A 203 7.08 -11.16 -5.09
C PHE A 203 7.08 -10.25 -3.86
N SER A 204 6.30 -9.17 -3.88
CA SER A 204 6.11 -8.31 -2.70
C SER A 204 4.73 -8.51 -2.08
N PHE A 205 4.67 -8.47 -0.75
CA PHE A 205 3.43 -8.62 0.00
C PHE A 205 3.16 -7.40 0.88
N VAL A 206 1.93 -6.89 0.80
CA VAL A 206 1.43 -5.77 1.59
C VAL A 206 0.08 -6.13 2.17
N SER A 207 -0.09 -5.96 3.47
CA SER A 207 -1.34 -6.24 4.20
C SER A 207 -1.49 -5.23 5.31
N HIS A 208 -2.64 -4.56 5.33
CA HIS A 208 -2.97 -3.61 6.40
C HIS A 208 -3.55 -4.35 7.62
N CYS A 209 -3.60 -3.66 8.76
CA CYS A 209 -4.00 -4.20 10.05
C CYS A 209 -5.41 -3.79 10.59
N PRO A 210 -6.40 -3.29 9.81
CA PRO A 210 -7.62 -2.74 10.40
C PRO A 210 -8.46 -3.79 11.12
N ALA A 211 -8.36 -5.05 10.70
CA ALA A 211 -8.98 -6.20 11.34
C ALA A 211 -8.06 -6.96 12.31
N GLY A 212 -6.85 -6.46 12.57
CA GLY A 212 -5.90 -7.09 13.51
C GLY A 212 -5.13 -8.30 12.97
N MET A 213 -5.26 -8.65 11.68
CA MET A 213 -4.61 -9.85 11.11
C MET A 213 -3.31 -9.56 10.32
N GLY A 214 -2.95 -8.30 10.10
CA GLY A 214 -1.84 -7.96 9.19
C GLY A 214 -0.48 -8.55 9.61
N VAL A 215 -0.16 -8.54 10.90
CA VAL A 215 1.08 -9.14 11.44
C VAL A 215 1.09 -10.65 11.22
N GLU A 216 -0.01 -11.33 11.55
CA GLU A 216 -0.14 -12.77 11.36
C GLU A 216 -0.07 -13.17 9.88
N ASN A 217 -0.72 -12.40 9.01
CA ASN A 217 -0.64 -12.58 7.56
C ASN A 217 0.81 -12.45 7.06
N TYR A 218 1.58 -11.49 7.58
CA TYR A 218 2.99 -11.36 7.22
C TYR A 218 3.81 -12.55 7.70
N CYS A 219 3.60 -12.99 8.94
CA CYS A 219 4.27 -14.17 9.48
C CYS A 219 3.98 -15.43 8.65
N GLU A 220 2.73 -15.64 8.23
CA GLU A 220 2.38 -16.75 7.31
C GLU A 220 3.04 -16.58 5.94
N ALA A 221 3.05 -15.36 5.37
CA ALA A 221 3.74 -15.10 4.11
C ALA A 221 5.25 -15.40 4.19
N LEU A 222 5.92 -15.03 5.28
CA LEU A 222 7.33 -15.33 5.51
C LEU A 222 7.59 -16.84 5.56
N LYS A 223 6.72 -17.61 6.24
CA LYS A 223 6.79 -19.10 6.28
C LYS A 223 6.64 -19.72 4.90
N LEU A 224 5.83 -19.11 4.03
CA LEU A 224 5.60 -19.54 2.65
C LEU A 224 6.71 -19.11 1.67
N GLY A 225 7.77 -18.45 2.15
CA GLY A 225 8.91 -18.08 1.33
C GLY A 225 8.88 -16.65 0.79
N VAL A 226 7.89 -15.83 1.15
CA VAL A 226 7.90 -14.41 0.79
C VAL A 226 9.07 -13.71 1.47
N ARG A 227 9.82 -12.91 0.71
CA ARG A 227 10.99 -12.20 1.20
C ARG A 227 10.97 -10.71 0.94
N ASN A 228 9.94 -10.17 0.31
CA ASN A 228 9.81 -8.73 0.11
C ASN A 228 8.49 -8.26 0.72
N ILE A 229 8.55 -7.43 1.75
CA ILE A 229 7.37 -6.95 2.49
C ILE A 229 7.46 -5.44 2.71
N SER A 230 6.30 -4.78 2.82
CA SER A 230 6.24 -3.35 3.17
C SER A 230 5.93 -3.16 4.64
N THR A 231 6.65 -2.29 5.32
CA THR A 231 6.48 -1.99 6.74
C THR A 231 6.59 -0.50 7.01
N THR A 232 6.19 -0.08 8.21
CA THR A 232 6.27 1.32 8.65
C THR A 232 7.04 1.46 9.96
N SER A 233 7.51 2.67 10.26
CA SER A 233 7.96 3.05 11.61
C SER A 233 6.85 2.82 12.62
N LEU A 234 7.23 2.44 13.84
CA LEU A 234 6.32 2.04 14.91
C LEU A 234 5.16 3.03 15.19
N PRO A 235 5.38 4.35 15.35
CA PRO A 235 4.29 5.30 15.60
C PRO A 235 3.28 5.40 14.45
N LEU A 236 3.67 5.00 13.24
CA LEU A 236 2.87 5.05 12.02
C LEU A 236 2.40 3.66 11.56
N SER A 237 2.47 2.66 12.44
CA SER A 237 2.09 1.27 12.18
C SER A 237 0.75 0.89 12.81
N TYR A 238 0.20 -0.25 12.43
CA TYR A 238 -1.02 -0.86 12.97
C TYR A 238 -2.32 -0.10 12.68
N GLY A 239 -3.43 -0.67 13.15
CA GLY A 239 -4.78 -0.16 12.87
C GLY A 239 -5.00 -0.04 11.37
N MET A 240 -5.32 1.16 10.90
CA MET A 240 -5.51 1.41 9.48
C MET A 240 -4.23 1.33 8.63
N SER A 241 -3.06 1.15 9.26
CA SER A 241 -1.73 1.09 8.63
C SER A 241 -1.18 -0.35 8.53
N LEU A 242 0.10 -0.47 8.17
CA LEU A 242 0.86 -1.71 8.00
C LEU A 242 1.47 -2.19 9.33
N PRO A 243 1.94 -3.46 9.41
CA PRO A 243 2.81 -3.91 10.49
C PRO A 243 4.07 -3.06 10.64
N SER A 244 4.59 -2.96 11.87
CA SER A 244 5.81 -2.19 12.12
C SER A 244 7.05 -2.91 11.64
N THR A 245 8.03 -2.13 11.15
CA THR A 245 9.36 -2.63 10.80
C THR A 245 9.96 -3.33 12.02
N THR A 246 9.81 -2.73 13.21
CA THR A 246 10.31 -3.26 14.49
C THR A 246 9.82 -4.68 14.78
N GLU A 247 8.51 -4.91 14.69
CA GLU A 247 7.92 -6.21 14.97
C GLU A 247 8.25 -7.24 13.88
N MET A 248 8.19 -6.85 12.60
CA MET A 248 8.48 -7.79 11.52
C MET A 248 9.94 -8.22 11.46
N VAL A 249 10.87 -7.32 11.81
CA VAL A 249 12.29 -7.67 11.96
C VAL A 249 12.49 -8.68 13.08
N HIS A 250 11.79 -8.53 14.20
CA HIS A 250 11.85 -9.48 15.31
C HIS A 250 11.36 -10.87 14.87
N HIS A 251 10.16 -10.96 14.27
CA HIS A 251 9.62 -12.22 13.77
C HIS A 251 10.50 -12.88 12.70
N ALA A 252 11.05 -12.11 11.75
CA ALA A 252 11.90 -12.68 10.72
C ALA A 252 13.18 -13.30 11.33
N ARG A 253 13.79 -12.63 12.32
CA ARG A 253 14.96 -13.15 13.02
C ARG A 253 14.65 -14.40 13.85
N GLU A 254 13.50 -14.46 14.51
CA GLU A 254 13.04 -15.68 15.20
C GLU A 254 12.85 -16.86 14.23
N MET A 255 12.45 -16.57 12.99
CA MET A 255 12.35 -17.56 11.91
C MET A 255 13.70 -17.89 11.25
N GLY A 256 14.82 -17.27 11.67
CA GLY A 256 16.14 -17.48 11.08
C GLY A 256 16.32 -16.86 9.69
N ILE A 257 15.51 -15.85 9.35
CA ILE A 257 15.63 -15.04 8.13
C ILE A 257 16.63 -13.91 8.40
N GLU A 258 17.53 -13.67 7.45
CA GLU A 258 18.53 -12.61 7.55
C GLU A 258 17.88 -11.24 7.30
N VAL A 259 18.20 -10.24 8.13
CA VAL A 259 17.66 -8.88 8.04
C VAL A 259 18.80 -7.89 7.99
N GLY A 260 18.81 -7.02 6.97
CA GLY A 260 19.88 -6.04 6.73
C GLY A 260 19.68 -4.67 7.39
N VAL A 261 18.55 -4.42 8.06
CA VAL A 261 18.24 -3.13 8.66
C VAL A 261 18.97 -2.92 10.00
N ASP A 262 19.53 -1.73 10.19
CA ASP A 262 20.22 -1.29 11.40
C ASP A 262 19.22 -1.00 12.54
N ASP A 263 19.39 -1.68 13.67
CA ASP A 263 18.46 -1.59 14.81
C ASP A 263 18.50 -0.24 15.52
N ASP A 264 19.64 0.44 15.56
CA ASP A 264 19.78 1.71 16.26
C ASP A 264 19.22 2.86 15.42
N LEU A 265 19.46 2.84 14.10
CA LEU A 265 18.81 3.77 13.18
C LEU A 265 17.31 3.54 13.14
N ARG A 266 16.83 2.30 13.12
CA ARG A 266 15.40 1.97 13.21
C ARG A 266 14.75 2.57 14.47
N LYS A 267 15.36 2.38 15.65
CA LYS A 267 14.84 2.98 16.89
C LYS A 267 14.82 4.50 16.85
N ARG A 268 15.86 5.12 16.29
CA ARG A 268 15.92 6.59 16.13
C ARG A 268 14.86 7.12 15.18
N ILE A 269 14.55 6.38 14.12
CA ILE A 269 13.44 6.69 13.21
C ILE A 269 12.12 6.62 13.99
N ASP A 270 11.88 5.55 14.74
CA ASP A 270 10.69 5.41 15.59
C ASP A 270 10.57 6.58 16.59
N ASP A 271 11.63 6.88 17.35
CA ASP A 271 11.68 7.99 18.31
C ASP A 271 11.38 9.34 17.67
N TYR A 272 11.96 9.59 16.48
CA TYR A 272 11.71 10.80 15.73
C TYR A 272 10.24 10.95 15.33
N PHE A 273 9.61 9.89 14.82
CA PHE A 273 8.21 9.96 14.42
C PHE A 273 7.24 9.99 15.62
N TYR A 274 7.61 9.44 16.78
CA TYR A 274 6.88 9.69 18.03
C TYR A 274 6.93 11.18 18.40
N TRP A 275 8.10 11.81 18.27
CA TRP A 275 8.23 13.25 18.50
C TRP A 275 7.43 14.07 17.49
N VAL A 276 7.44 13.72 16.20
CA VAL A 276 6.61 14.38 15.18
C VAL A 276 5.13 14.25 15.53
N ALA A 277 4.68 13.03 15.88
CA ALA A 277 3.29 12.79 16.27
C ALA A 277 2.88 13.64 17.47
N TYR A 278 3.74 13.73 18.49
CA TYR A 278 3.51 14.57 19.66
C TYR A 278 3.46 16.07 19.28
N LYS A 279 4.47 16.57 18.56
CA LYS A 279 4.59 17.99 18.15
C LYS A 279 3.41 18.44 17.30
N GLU A 280 2.98 17.61 16.36
CA GLU A 280 1.91 17.91 15.42
C GLU A 280 0.51 17.45 15.91
N LYS A 281 0.42 16.91 17.14
CA LYS A 281 -0.81 16.37 17.75
C LYS A 281 -1.50 15.35 16.85
N LYS A 282 -0.72 14.46 16.24
CA LYS A 282 -1.19 13.37 15.40
C LYS A 282 -1.42 12.11 16.22
N PRO A 283 -2.39 11.26 15.83
CA PRO A 283 -2.55 9.97 16.47
C PRO A 283 -1.35 9.07 16.18
N ILE A 284 -1.00 8.23 17.14
CA ILE A 284 -0.10 7.09 16.94
C ILE A 284 -0.95 5.86 16.64
N GLY A 285 -0.49 5.00 15.74
CA GLY A 285 -1.18 3.76 15.46
C GLY A 285 -1.04 2.75 16.60
N GLN A 286 -2.05 1.89 16.75
CA GLN A 286 -2.13 0.91 17.82
C GLN A 286 -2.57 -0.45 17.26
N PRO A 287 -2.04 -1.57 17.81
CA PRO A 287 -2.54 -2.89 17.47
C PRO A 287 -4.05 -3.00 17.69
N VAL A 288 -4.73 -3.65 16.75
CA VAL A 288 -6.17 -3.94 16.83
C VAL A 288 -6.33 -5.44 17.02
N GLY A 289 -7.21 -5.84 17.94
CA GLY A 289 -7.55 -7.25 18.10
C GLY A 289 -8.45 -7.75 16.98
N PHE A 290 -8.29 -9.01 16.60
CA PHE A 290 -9.22 -9.65 15.66
C PHE A 290 -10.53 -10.01 16.35
N TYR A 291 -11.64 -9.54 15.78
CA TYR A 291 -13.00 -9.89 16.19
C TYR A 291 -13.76 -10.41 14.98
N LYS A 292 -14.05 -11.72 14.97
CA LYS A 292 -14.61 -12.41 13.80
C LYS A 292 -15.91 -11.78 13.33
N GLU A 293 -16.81 -11.45 14.24
CA GLU A 293 -18.13 -10.88 13.91
C GLU A 293 -18.02 -9.49 13.28
N LEU A 294 -17.04 -8.69 13.70
CA LEU A 294 -16.78 -7.37 13.09
C LEU A 294 -16.14 -7.53 11.71
N TRP A 295 -15.21 -8.46 11.56
CA TRP A 295 -14.59 -8.76 10.28
C TRP A 295 -15.59 -9.33 9.27
N GLU A 296 -16.51 -10.21 9.67
CA GLU A 296 -17.56 -10.75 8.80
C GLU A 296 -18.52 -9.65 8.32
N LYS A 297 -18.91 -8.73 9.21
CA LYS A 297 -19.71 -7.56 8.84
C LYS A 297 -18.98 -6.68 7.84
N TYR A 298 -17.73 -6.34 8.13
CA TYR A 298 -16.91 -5.49 7.26
C TYR A 298 -16.68 -6.15 5.89
N SER A 299 -16.29 -7.43 5.87
CA SER A 299 -15.96 -8.16 4.64
C SER A 299 -17.17 -8.43 3.74
N ALA A 300 -18.40 -8.33 4.26
CA ALA A 300 -19.62 -8.41 3.45
C ALA A 300 -19.80 -7.18 2.53
N HIS A 301 -19.47 -5.97 2.99
CA HIS A 301 -19.67 -4.74 2.22
C HIS A 301 -18.35 -4.12 1.71
N GLN A 302 -17.24 -4.33 2.43
CA GLN A 302 -15.87 -3.89 2.12
C GLN A 302 -15.73 -2.39 1.89
N ILE A 303 -16.61 -1.58 2.49
CA ILE A 303 -16.54 -0.12 2.43
C ILE A 303 -15.37 0.34 3.33
N PRO A 304 -14.31 0.93 2.76
CA PRO A 304 -13.13 1.31 3.55
C PRO A 304 -13.45 2.39 4.58
N GLY A 305 -12.66 2.47 5.66
CA GLY A 305 -12.89 3.39 6.77
C GLY A 305 -13.05 4.87 6.38
N GLY A 306 -12.25 5.36 5.43
CA GLY A 306 -12.39 6.74 4.91
C GLY A 306 -13.76 7.00 4.26
N MET A 307 -14.29 6.03 3.53
CA MET A 307 -15.62 6.12 2.92
C MET A 307 -16.74 5.90 3.94
N MET A 308 -16.52 5.04 4.95
CA MET A 308 -17.46 4.84 6.06
C MET A 308 -17.75 6.15 6.80
N SER A 309 -16.71 6.89 7.15
CA SER A 309 -16.84 8.21 7.80
C SER A 309 -17.61 9.21 6.93
N HIS A 310 -17.38 9.17 5.61
CA HIS A 310 -18.12 10.00 4.66
C HIS A 310 -19.61 9.63 4.62
N LEU A 311 -19.94 8.34 4.53
CA LEU A 311 -21.33 7.86 4.55
C LEU A 311 -22.06 8.22 5.84
N ALA A 312 -21.41 8.01 6.99
CA ALA A 312 -21.96 8.39 8.29
C ALA A 312 -22.27 9.90 8.34
N SER A 313 -21.36 10.74 7.83
CA SER A 313 -21.56 12.19 7.75
C SER A 313 -22.74 12.57 6.83
N GLN A 314 -22.85 11.94 5.66
CA GLN A 314 -23.96 12.18 4.73
C GLN A 314 -25.30 11.79 5.35
N LEU A 315 -25.40 10.59 5.95
CA LEU A 315 -26.60 10.12 6.61
C LEU A 315 -26.99 11.01 7.79
N LYS A 316 -26.00 11.47 8.57
CA LYS A 316 -26.23 12.42 9.66
C LYS A 316 -26.80 13.75 9.13
N GLY A 317 -26.27 14.27 8.03
CA GLY A 317 -26.80 15.46 7.36
C GLY A 317 -28.25 15.33 6.90
N LEU A 318 -28.69 14.09 6.61
CA LEU A 318 -30.07 13.77 6.22
C LEU A 318 -30.96 13.36 7.41
N GLY A 319 -30.44 13.28 8.64
CA GLY A 319 -31.18 12.76 9.80
C GLY A 319 -31.41 11.24 9.76
N LEU A 320 -30.66 10.50 8.95
CA LEU A 320 -30.81 9.06 8.70
C LEU A 320 -29.64 8.24 9.25
N GLU A 321 -28.92 8.73 10.26
CA GLU A 321 -27.75 8.03 10.84
C GLU A 321 -28.08 6.59 11.30
N HIS A 322 -29.29 6.38 11.83
CA HIS A 322 -29.79 5.07 12.24
C HIS A 322 -29.95 4.04 11.10
N ARG A 323 -29.93 4.50 9.84
CA ARG A 323 -30.04 3.65 8.63
C ARG A 323 -28.67 3.17 8.12
N LEU A 324 -27.55 3.55 8.74
CA LEU A 324 -26.22 3.14 8.30
C LEU A 324 -26.10 1.61 8.12
N PRO A 325 -26.61 0.74 9.03
CA PRO A 325 -26.57 -0.70 8.82
C PRO A 325 -27.28 -1.15 7.53
N ASP A 326 -28.43 -0.56 7.20
CA ASP A 326 -29.17 -0.89 5.97
C ASP A 326 -28.39 -0.46 4.72
N VAL A 327 -27.76 0.71 4.77
CA VAL A 327 -26.94 1.24 3.67
C VAL A 327 -25.74 0.35 3.41
N LEU A 328 -25.11 -0.20 4.45
CA LEU A 328 -23.98 -1.13 4.28
C LEU A 328 -24.39 -2.46 3.67
N VAL A 329 -25.57 -2.97 4.03
CA VAL A 329 -26.15 -4.17 3.38
C VAL A 329 -26.41 -3.89 1.91
N GLU A 330 -26.99 -2.74 1.59
CA GLU A 330 -27.28 -2.33 0.22
C GLU A 330 -26.00 -2.12 -0.60
N ALA A 331 -24.96 -1.50 -0.02
CA ALA A 331 -23.66 -1.34 -0.66
C ALA A 331 -23.05 -2.71 -1.05
N GLY A 332 -23.23 -3.74 -0.22
CA GLY A 332 -22.83 -5.10 -0.56
C GLY A 332 -23.56 -5.67 -1.79
N ARG A 333 -24.87 -5.40 -1.92
CA ARG A 333 -25.69 -5.80 -3.06
C ARG A 333 -25.30 -5.04 -4.33
N VAL A 334 -25.20 -3.72 -4.26
CA VAL A 334 -24.77 -2.86 -5.37
C VAL A 334 -23.39 -3.31 -5.87
N ARG A 335 -22.45 -3.62 -4.97
CA ARG A 335 -21.15 -4.17 -5.35
C ARG A 335 -21.27 -5.48 -6.15
N GLN A 336 -22.15 -6.39 -5.72
CA GLN A 336 -22.42 -7.63 -6.45
C GLN A 336 -23.02 -7.35 -7.83
N GLU A 337 -24.00 -6.45 -7.92
CA GLU A 337 -24.67 -6.06 -9.18
C GLU A 337 -23.70 -5.40 -10.18
N LEU A 338 -22.69 -4.69 -9.68
CA LEU A 338 -21.61 -4.09 -10.48
C LEU A 338 -20.48 -5.07 -10.81
N GLY A 339 -20.62 -6.37 -10.51
CA GLY A 339 -19.64 -7.39 -10.86
C GLY A 339 -18.43 -7.47 -9.93
N TYR A 340 -18.61 -7.12 -8.65
CA TYR A 340 -17.59 -7.19 -7.59
C TYR A 340 -16.32 -6.37 -7.87
N PRO A 341 -16.40 -5.05 -8.13
CA PRO A 341 -15.19 -4.23 -8.18
C PRO A 341 -14.42 -4.31 -6.85
N VAL A 342 -13.09 -4.18 -6.92
CA VAL A 342 -12.26 -4.02 -5.72
C VAL A 342 -12.67 -2.70 -5.06
N MET A 343 -12.95 -2.73 -3.76
CA MET A 343 -13.46 -1.57 -3.01
C MET A 343 -12.37 -0.58 -2.63
N VAL A 344 -11.62 -0.12 -3.63
CA VAL A 344 -10.64 0.96 -3.54
C VAL A 344 -11.08 2.13 -4.41
N THR A 345 -10.48 3.29 -4.20
CA THR A 345 -10.79 4.49 -4.98
C THR A 345 -10.58 4.24 -6.48
N PRO A 346 -11.57 4.48 -7.37
CA PRO A 346 -12.80 5.25 -7.13
C PRO A 346 -14.05 4.42 -6.84
N PHE A 347 -13.99 3.09 -6.90
CA PHE A 347 -15.15 2.21 -6.82
C PHE A 347 -15.81 2.24 -5.44
N SER A 348 -15.01 2.36 -4.36
CA SER A 348 -15.56 2.53 -3.01
C SER A 348 -16.49 3.74 -2.90
N GLN A 349 -16.19 4.83 -3.61
CA GLN A 349 -17.02 6.04 -3.63
C GLN A 349 -18.26 5.83 -4.50
N MET A 350 -18.13 5.14 -5.64
CA MET A 350 -19.25 4.88 -6.55
C MET A 350 -20.28 3.90 -5.99
N VAL A 351 -19.85 2.91 -5.21
CA VAL A 351 -20.74 1.92 -4.59
C VAL A 351 -21.38 2.48 -3.31
N GLY A 352 -20.66 3.32 -2.57
CA GLY A 352 -21.15 3.85 -1.30
C GLY A 352 -22.14 5.01 -1.45
N VAL A 353 -21.94 5.90 -2.42
CA VAL A 353 -22.85 7.02 -2.72
C VAL A 353 -24.05 6.51 -3.50
#